data_AF-A0A4S8HSK8-F1
#
_entry.id   AF-A0A4S8HSK8-F1
#
_cell.length_a   1.000
_cell.length_b   1.000
_cell.length_c   1.000
_cell.angle_alpha   90.00
_cell.angle_beta   90.00
_cell.angle_gamma   90.00
#
_symmetry.space_group_name_H-M   'P 1'
#
loop_
_entity.id
_entity.type
_entity.pdbx_description
1 polymer ?
#
loop_
_entity_poly.entity_id
_entity_poly.type
_entity_poly.pdbx_seq_one_letter_code
_entity_poly.pdbx_strand_id
1 'polypeptide(L)'
;MTIKELFGKTITNIYATFGVEQEWLDTADCFIELDNNLVIAFPFSFSEEVWVRELDAKATTLFNDLSDYPVYHVNKEGKSIGEIAATYQKQKRNIFNRIKKAIFGQDVVIKEYQPYKVEYKENKAKYIQGAKISDFLWYDDESEKGLFLLENGYVITETRMSPSGTGLAGLNYYESLQDLESWRGNDFKRLSENEQGSR
;
A
#
# COMPACT_ATOMS: atom_id res chain seq x y z
N MET A 1 -4.17 -3.97 -26.62
CA MET A 1 -4.37 -2.52 -26.34
C MET A 1 -3.00 -1.93 -26.05
N THR A 2 -2.70 -0.75 -26.57
CA THR A 2 -1.45 -0.04 -26.34
C THR A 2 -1.51 0.79 -25.07
N ILE A 3 -0.36 1.08 -24.46
CA ILE A 3 -0.29 1.93 -23.26
C ILE A 3 -0.86 3.34 -23.51
N LYS A 4 -0.68 3.88 -24.72
CA LYS A 4 -1.20 5.20 -25.08
C LYS A 4 -2.73 5.27 -25.07
N GLU A 5 -3.39 4.18 -25.40
CA GLU A 5 -4.86 4.10 -25.34
C GLU A 5 -5.38 4.19 -23.90
N LEU A 6 -4.50 4.07 -22.89
CA LEU A 6 -4.83 4.29 -21.49
C LEU A 6 -4.80 5.76 -21.09
N PHE A 7 -4.15 6.63 -21.86
CA PHE A 7 -4.03 8.04 -21.49
C PHE A 7 -5.40 8.73 -21.52
N GLY A 8 -5.68 9.48 -20.45
CA GLY A 8 -6.97 10.10 -20.20
C GLY A 8 -8.03 9.16 -19.63
N LYS A 9 -7.79 7.84 -19.56
CA LYS A 9 -8.70 6.91 -18.88
C LYS A 9 -8.66 7.14 -17.38
N THR A 10 -9.83 7.05 -16.77
CA THR A 10 -10.00 7.24 -15.33
C THR A 10 -9.85 5.93 -14.58
N ILE A 11 -9.06 5.89 -13.51
CA ILE A 11 -8.98 4.75 -12.59
C ILE A 11 -10.23 4.76 -11.70
N THR A 12 -11.11 3.78 -11.87
CA THR A 12 -12.33 3.65 -11.05
C THR A 12 -12.10 2.80 -9.82
N ASN A 13 -11.23 1.80 -9.93
CA ASN A 13 -10.85 0.93 -8.82
C ASN A 13 -9.47 0.29 -9.01
N ILE A 14 -8.88 -0.18 -7.92
CA ILE A 14 -7.74 -1.09 -7.95
C ILE A 14 -8.07 -2.28 -7.05
N TYR A 15 -7.91 -3.48 -7.58
CA TYR A 15 -8.04 -4.72 -6.83
C TYR A 15 -6.68 -5.37 -6.67
N ALA A 16 -6.54 -6.18 -5.63
CA ALA A 16 -5.37 -7.04 -5.48
C ALA A 16 -5.76 -8.42 -4.96
N THR A 17 -5.02 -9.44 -5.41
CA THR A 17 -4.94 -10.73 -4.72
C THR A 17 -3.63 -10.81 -3.99
N PHE A 18 -3.66 -11.22 -2.72
CA PHE A 18 -2.46 -11.40 -1.91
C PHE A 18 -2.20 -12.89 -1.66
N GLY A 19 -0.94 -13.25 -1.52
CA GLY A 19 -0.48 -14.61 -1.25
C GLY A 19 0.84 -14.62 -0.50
N VAL A 20 1.30 -15.82 -0.18
CA VAL A 20 2.62 -16.05 0.42
C VAL A 20 3.25 -17.23 -0.30
N GLU A 21 4.49 -17.03 -0.76
CA GLU A 21 5.34 -18.08 -1.31
C GLU A 21 6.46 -18.42 -0.32
N GLN A 22 6.73 -19.72 -0.20
CA GLN A 22 7.84 -20.24 0.62
C GLN A 22 7.85 -19.78 2.09
N GLU A 23 6.71 -19.33 2.63
CA GLU A 23 6.53 -18.80 3.99
C GLU A 23 7.33 -17.53 4.34
N TRP A 24 8.11 -16.98 3.41
CA TRP A 24 8.93 -15.79 3.65
C TRP A 24 8.75 -14.70 2.60
N LEU A 25 8.01 -14.95 1.52
CA LEU A 25 7.85 -14.04 0.39
C LEU A 25 6.37 -13.69 0.22
N ASP A 26 5.98 -12.47 0.56
CA ASP A 26 4.63 -11.99 0.30
C ASP A 26 4.49 -11.71 -1.20
N THR A 27 3.38 -12.13 -1.80
CA THR A 27 3.07 -11.93 -3.22
C THR A 27 1.80 -11.13 -3.39
N ALA A 28 1.74 -10.32 -4.45
CA ALA A 28 0.55 -9.64 -4.86
C ALA A 28 0.38 -9.65 -6.39
N ASP A 29 -0.87 -9.60 -6.83
CA ASP A 29 -1.24 -9.35 -8.23
C ASP A 29 -2.31 -8.26 -8.26
N CYS A 30 -2.02 -7.13 -8.91
CA CYS A 30 -2.87 -5.94 -8.92
C CYS A 30 -3.64 -5.77 -10.24
N PHE A 31 -4.91 -5.39 -10.13
CA PHE A 31 -5.82 -5.22 -11.26
C PHE A 31 -6.33 -3.78 -11.23
N ILE A 32 -6.09 -3.02 -12.29
CA ILE A 32 -6.57 -1.66 -12.43
C ILE A 32 -7.87 -1.69 -13.21
N GLU A 33 -8.96 -1.23 -12.60
CA GLU A 33 -10.23 -0.99 -13.28
C GLU A 33 -10.27 0.44 -13.77
N LEU A 34 -10.56 0.59 -15.06
CA LEU A 34 -10.68 1.85 -15.76
C LEU A 34 -12.14 2.13 -16.10
N ASP A 35 -12.40 3.35 -16.60
CA ASP A 35 -13.69 3.68 -17.19
C ASP A 35 -14.20 2.60 -18.16
N ASN A 36 -15.52 2.40 -18.17
CA ASN A 36 -16.20 1.33 -18.93
C ASN A 36 -15.90 -0.11 -18.45
N ASN A 37 -15.54 -0.28 -17.18
CA ASN A 37 -15.29 -1.58 -16.53
C ASN A 37 -14.16 -2.39 -17.18
N LEU A 38 -13.21 -1.70 -17.82
CA LEU A 38 -12.04 -2.34 -18.42
C LEU A 38 -11.03 -2.66 -17.31
N VAL A 39 -10.62 -3.91 -17.18
CA VAL A 39 -9.65 -4.35 -16.18
C VAL A 39 -8.32 -4.72 -16.85
N ILE A 40 -7.24 -4.13 -16.36
CA ILE A 40 -5.88 -4.33 -16.88
C ILE A 40 -4.90 -4.70 -15.76
N ALA A 41 -3.78 -5.33 -16.13
CA ALA A 41 -2.60 -5.45 -15.28
C ALA A 41 -1.68 -4.22 -15.44
N PHE A 42 -0.74 -4.03 -14.50
CA PHE A 42 0.39 -3.13 -14.74
C PHE A 42 1.30 -3.72 -15.84
N PRO A 43 1.67 -2.95 -16.88
CA PRO A 43 2.65 -3.38 -17.89
C PRO A 43 4.07 -3.46 -17.31
N PHE A 44 4.97 -4.28 -17.88
CA PHE A 44 6.40 -4.24 -17.50
C PHE A 44 7.13 -3.10 -18.21
N SER A 45 6.93 -2.98 -19.52
CA SER A 45 7.63 -1.99 -20.34
C SER A 45 6.72 -1.34 -21.39
N PHE A 46 7.24 -0.30 -22.05
CA PHE A 46 6.46 0.48 -23.03
C PHE A 46 6.16 -0.27 -24.34
N SER A 47 6.95 -1.30 -24.65
CA SER A 47 6.85 -2.07 -25.89
C SER A 47 5.82 -3.20 -25.79
N GLU A 48 5.31 -3.48 -24.59
CA GLU A 48 4.32 -4.50 -24.36
C GLU A 48 2.89 -4.00 -24.64
N GLU A 49 2.06 -4.91 -25.16
CA GLU A 49 0.63 -4.68 -25.11
C GLU A 49 0.13 -4.73 -23.67
N VAL A 50 -0.76 -3.80 -23.34
CA VAL A 50 -1.46 -3.80 -22.06
C VAL A 50 -2.31 -5.05 -21.97
N TRP A 51 -2.04 -5.87 -20.96
CA TRP A 51 -2.80 -7.07 -20.72
C TRP A 51 -4.16 -6.74 -20.12
N VAL A 52 -5.19 -6.78 -20.96
CA VAL A 52 -6.60 -6.78 -20.55
C VAL A 52 -6.94 -8.17 -20.03
N ARG A 53 -7.51 -8.25 -18.83
CA ARG A 53 -7.79 -9.54 -18.19
C ARG A 53 -9.07 -9.51 -17.37
N GLU A 54 -9.62 -10.70 -17.14
CA GLU A 54 -10.73 -10.88 -16.21
C GLU A 54 -10.25 -10.66 -14.77
N LEU A 55 -11.14 -10.13 -13.93
CA LEU A 55 -10.86 -9.94 -12.51
C LEU A 55 -10.90 -11.29 -11.78
N ASP A 56 -9.87 -11.59 -11.00
CA ASP A 56 -9.85 -12.81 -10.18
C ASP A 56 -10.97 -12.78 -9.13
N ALA A 57 -11.67 -13.91 -8.95
CA ALA A 57 -12.77 -14.01 -7.99
C ALA A 57 -12.35 -13.81 -6.51
N LYS A 58 -11.06 -13.95 -6.21
CA LYS A 58 -10.47 -13.70 -4.89
C LYS A 58 -9.95 -12.26 -4.74
N ALA A 59 -9.92 -11.48 -5.81
CA ALA A 59 -9.40 -10.13 -5.77
C ALA A 59 -10.30 -9.25 -4.88
N THR A 60 -9.67 -8.46 -4.02
CA THR A 60 -10.37 -7.51 -3.15
C THR A 60 -10.01 -6.09 -3.56
N THR A 61 -10.99 -5.19 -3.56
CA THR A 61 -10.72 -3.78 -3.82
C THR A 61 -9.88 -3.17 -2.71
N LEU A 62 -8.90 -2.36 -3.11
CA LEU A 62 -8.06 -1.55 -2.23
C LEU A 62 -8.76 -0.24 -1.82
N PHE A 63 -9.91 0.08 -2.40
CA PHE A 63 -10.69 1.30 -2.13
C PHE A 63 -11.96 1.04 -1.32
N ASN A 64 -12.04 -0.11 -0.61
CA ASN A 64 -13.16 -0.44 0.28
C ASN A 64 -13.36 0.62 1.38
N ASP A 65 -12.27 1.15 1.93
CA ASP A 65 -12.29 2.20 2.94
C ASP A 65 -11.19 3.22 2.62
N LEU A 66 -11.62 4.42 2.22
CA LEU A 66 -10.76 5.56 1.91
C LEU A 66 -10.73 6.59 3.05
N SER A 67 -11.30 6.26 4.21
CA SER A 67 -11.23 7.13 5.38
C SER A 67 -9.80 7.23 5.92
N ASP A 68 -9.49 8.38 6.51
CA ASP A 68 -8.23 8.59 7.22
C ASP A 68 -8.13 7.60 8.39
N TYR A 69 -6.97 6.98 8.59
CA TYR A 69 -6.83 5.89 9.55
C TYR A 69 -6.25 6.38 10.89
N PRO A 70 -6.73 5.81 12.02
CA PRO A 70 -6.26 6.22 13.34
C PRO A 70 -4.88 5.62 13.66
N VAL A 71 -3.96 6.47 14.09
CA VAL A 71 -2.68 6.13 14.69
C VAL A 71 -2.79 6.34 16.20
N TYR A 72 -2.79 5.24 16.93
CA TYR A 72 -2.88 5.23 18.38
C TYR A 72 -1.49 5.41 18.98
N HIS A 73 -1.31 6.52 19.68
CA HIS A 73 -0.12 6.76 20.48
C HIS A 73 -0.32 6.13 21.85
N VAL A 74 0.51 5.15 22.16
CA VAL A 74 0.55 4.42 23.44
C VAL A 74 1.85 4.75 24.17
N ASN A 75 1.95 4.36 25.44
CA ASN A 75 3.15 4.52 26.24
C ASN A 75 3.63 5.99 26.34
N LYS A 76 2.74 6.87 26.82
CA LYS A 76 2.98 8.32 26.98
C LYS A 76 4.29 8.65 27.71
N GLU A 77 4.70 7.80 28.64
CA GLU A 77 5.87 7.98 29.50
C GLU A 77 7.17 7.42 28.88
N GLY A 78 7.11 6.80 27.69
CA GLY A 78 8.29 6.28 26.99
C GLY A 78 8.98 5.10 27.67
N LYS A 79 8.25 4.33 28.49
CA LYS A 79 8.81 3.18 29.21
C LYS A 79 9.27 2.08 28.25
N SER A 80 10.34 1.39 28.60
CA SER A 80 10.78 0.21 27.87
C SER A 80 9.78 -0.96 28.01
N ILE A 81 9.78 -1.88 27.05
CA ILE A 81 8.97 -3.11 27.12
C ILE A 81 9.29 -3.91 28.39
N GLY A 82 10.57 -3.93 28.81
CA GLY A 82 11.00 -4.59 30.04
C GLY A 82 10.36 -3.99 31.30
N GLU A 83 10.31 -2.66 31.40
CA GLU A 83 9.68 -1.97 32.53
C GLU A 83 8.16 -2.18 32.56
N ILE A 84 7.51 -2.15 31.40
CA ILE A 84 6.07 -2.43 31.25
C ILE A 84 5.79 -3.87 31.71
N ALA A 85 6.58 -4.84 31.24
CA ALA A 85 6.44 -6.25 31.60
C ALA A 85 6.66 -6.49 33.10
N ALA A 86 7.70 -5.88 33.69
CA ALA A 86 7.99 -5.99 35.12
C ALA A 86 6.85 -5.40 35.97
N THR A 87 6.33 -4.23 35.57
CA THR A 87 5.20 -3.57 36.23
C THR A 87 3.94 -4.44 36.15
N TYR A 88 3.64 -4.99 34.97
CA TYR A 88 2.52 -5.90 34.77
C TYR A 88 2.63 -7.17 35.63
N GLN A 89 3.80 -7.81 35.67
CA GLN A 89 4.04 -8.99 36.51
C GLN A 89 3.84 -8.69 38.00
N LYS A 90 4.33 -7.53 38.47
CA LYS A 90 4.12 -7.09 39.86
C LYS A 90 2.63 -6.87 40.16
N GLN A 91 1.90 -6.22 39.26
CA GLN A 91 0.46 -5.98 39.41
C GLN A 91 -0.34 -7.30 39.38
N LYS A 92 0.03 -8.24 38.52
CA LYS A 92 -0.62 -9.56 38.41
C LYS A 92 -0.43 -10.43 39.67
N ARG A 93 0.72 -10.31 40.34
CA ARG A 93 1.00 -11.02 41.61
C ARG A 93 0.24 -10.47 42.82
N ASN A 94 -0.33 -9.26 42.72
CA ASN A 94 -1.10 -8.66 43.81
C ASN A 94 -2.36 -9.49 44.12
N ILE A 95 -2.50 -9.89 45.38
CA ILE A 95 -3.59 -10.76 45.88
C ILE A 95 -4.96 -10.18 45.53
N PHE A 96 -5.16 -8.86 45.63
CA PHE A 96 -6.41 -8.20 45.29
C PHE A 96 -6.77 -8.37 43.81
N ASN A 97 -5.78 -8.27 42.91
CA ASN A 97 -6.00 -8.44 41.48
C ASN A 97 -6.26 -9.91 41.11
N ARG A 98 -5.65 -10.86 41.83
CA ARG A 98 -5.94 -12.29 41.67
C ARG A 98 -7.38 -12.63 42.08
N ILE A 99 -7.86 -12.04 43.17
CA ILE A 99 -9.25 -12.18 43.63
C ILE A 99 -10.20 -11.53 42.63
N LYS A 100 -9.91 -10.30 42.16
CA LYS A 100 -10.72 -9.61 41.16
C LYS A 100 -10.83 -10.40 39.86
N LYS A 101 -9.73 -11.02 39.40
CA LYS A 101 -9.74 -11.93 38.25
C LYS A 101 -10.60 -13.17 38.49
N ALA A 102 -10.49 -13.80 39.67
CA ALA A 102 -11.25 -15.00 40.00
C ALA A 102 -12.77 -14.75 40.12
N ILE A 103 -13.18 -13.57 40.60
CA ILE A 103 -14.59 -13.21 40.81
C ILE A 103 -15.22 -12.58 39.55
N PHE A 104 -14.49 -11.73 38.83
CA PHE A 104 -15.04 -10.91 37.74
C PHE A 104 -14.46 -11.22 36.35
N GLY A 105 -13.51 -12.16 36.24
CA GLY A 105 -12.86 -12.49 34.97
C GLY A 105 -11.99 -11.37 34.37
N GLN A 106 -11.82 -10.25 35.06
CA GLN A 106 -11.06 -9.10 34.55
C GLN A 106 -9.56 -9.30 34.78
N ASP A 107 -8.80 -9.32 33.68
CA ASP A 107 -7.34 -9.25 33.74
C ASP A 107 -6.85 -7.83 34.05
N VAL A 108 -5.61 -7.74 34.53
CA VAL A 108 -4.96 -6.46 34.81
C VAL A 108 -4.73 -5.73 33.48
N VAL A 109 -5.26 -4.51 33.36
CA VAL A 109 -5.05 -3.66 32.19
C VAL A 109 -3.63 -3.10 32.19
N ILE A 110 -2.90 -3.31 31.09
CA ILE A 110 -1.60 -2.66 30.87
C ILE A 110 -1.88 -1.21 30.46
N LYS A 111 -1.72 -0.28 31.42
CA LYS A 111 -2.02 1.15 31.21
C LYS A 111 -1.19 1.76 30.09
N GLU A 112 0.05 1.31 29.94
CA GLU A 112 0.98 1.78 28.92
C GLU A 112 0.55 1.39 27.49
N TYR A 113 -0.32 0.39 27.31
CA TYR A 113 -0.91 0.05 26.01
C TYR A 113 -2.27 0.70 25.77
N GLN A 114 -2.80 1.46 26.73
CA GLN A 114 -4.00 2.25 26.50
C GLN A 114 -3.61 3.50 25.68
N PRO A 115 -4.31 3.79 24.57
CA PRO A 115 -4.07 4.98 23.78
C PRO A 115 -4.28 6.24 24.62
N TYR A 116 -3.32 7.18 24.59
CA TYR A 116 -3.47 8.49 25.24
C TYR A 116 -3.71 9.61 24.24
N LYS A 117 -3.44 9.36 22.95
CA LYS A 117 -3.69 10.26 21.84
C LYS A 117 -4.00 9.43 20.60
N VAL A 118 -4.96 9.89 19.81
CA VAL A 118 -5.25 9.35 18.48
C VAL A 118 -5.00 10.46 17.48
N GLU A 119 -4.18 10.17 16.48
CA GLU A 119 -4.00 11.03 15.31
C GLU A 119 -4.61 10.34 14.11
N TYR A 120 -5.23 11.09 13.20
CA TYR A 120 -5.72 10.52 11.95
C TYR A 120 -4.69 10.82 10.86
N LYS A 121 -4.15 9.76 10.27
CA LYS A 121 -3.29 9.88 9.11
C LYS A 121 -4.14 9.80 7.85
N GLU A 122 -3.87 10.73 6.96
CA GLU A 122 -4.58 10.81 5.70
C GLU A 122 -4.42 9.53 4.88
N ASN A 123 -5.54 8.98 4.39
CA ASN A 123 -5.48 7.90 3.41
C ASN A 123 -5.25 8.48 2.02
N LYS A 124 -4.02 8.36 1.53
CA LYS A 124 -3.61 8.92 0.22
C LYS A 124 -4.20 8.17 -0.97
N ALA A 125 -4.69 6.94 -0.79
CA ALA A 125 -5.32 6.17 -1.87
C ALA A 125 -6.56 6.88 -2.46
N LYS A 126 -7.20 7.77 -1.68
CA LYS A 126 -8.34 8.60 -2.15
C LYS A 126 -7.99 9.54 -3.30
N TYR A 127 -6.70 9.84 -3.50
CA TYR A 127 -6.24 10.65 -4.63
C TYR A 127 -5.96 9.81 -5.88
N ILE A 128 -5.89 8.48 -5.76
CA ILE A 128 -5.69 7.58 -6.90
C ILE A 128 -7.04 7.25 -7.53
N GLN A 129 -8.07 6.98 -6.71
CA GLN A 129 -9.41 6.73 -7.22
C GLN A 129 -9.97 7.97 -7.92
N GLY A 130 -10.43 7.80 -9.15
CA GLY A 130 -10.97 8.87 -9.99
C GLY A 130 -9.92 9.71 -10.71
N ALA A 131 -8.62 9.45 -10.52
CA ALA A 131 -7.57 10.12 -11.26
C ALA A 131 -7.41 9.53 -12.68
N LYS A 132 -7.03 10.38 -13.63
CA LYS A 132 -6.71 9.95 -14.99
C LYS A 132 -5.25 9.61 -15.17
N ILE A 133 -4.97 8.61 -16.00
CA ILE A 133 -3.61 8.28 -16.43
C ILE A 133 -3.14 9.37 -17.40
N SER A 134 -1.98 9.96 -17.13
CA SER A 134 -1.40 11.05 -17.94
C SER A 134 -0.14 10.62 -18.70
N ASP A 135 0.65 9.69 -18.14
CA ASP A 135 1.84 9.16 -18.79
C ASP A 135 2.19 7.76 -18.29
N PHE A 136 3.17 7.13 -18.94
CA PHE A 136 3.78 5.87 -18.52
C PHE A 136 5.30 6.02 -18.41
N LEU A 137 5.84 5.53 -17.31
CA LEU A 137 7.24 5.58 -16.94
C LEU A 137 7.79 4.16 -16.82
N TRP A 138 9.05 3.94 -17.17
CA TRP A 138 9.71 2.66 -16.93
C TRP A 138 11.21 2.85 -16.74
N TYR A 139 11.81 1.93 -15.99
CA TYR A 139 13.26 1.79 -15.91
C TYR A 139 13.71 0.72 -16.91
N ASP A 140 15.01 0.66 -17.21
CA ASP A 140 15.56 -0.36 -18.12
C ASP A 140 15.60 -1.77 -17.51
N ASP A 141 15.20 -1.92 -16.24
CA ASP A 141 15.03 -3.21 -15.59
C ASP A 141 13.68 -3.84 -15.95
N GLU A 142 13.71 -4.85 -16.82
CA GLU A 142 12.53 -5.59 -17.26
C GLU A 142 11.94 -6.52 -16.18
N SER A 143 12.61 -6.68 -15.03
CA SER A 143 12.09 -7.50 -13.92
C SER A 143 11.02 -6.78 -13.11
N GLU A 144 10.90 -5.46 -13.28
CA GLU A 144 9.95 -4.63 -12.56
C GLU A 144 8.80 -4.14 -13.44
N LYS A 145 7.67 -3.85 -12.80
CA LYS A 145 6.55 -3.20 -13.46
C LYS A 145 6.88 -1.75 -13.78
N GLY A 146 6.38 -1.28 -14.91
CA GLY A 146 6.35 0.13 -15.21
C GLY A 146 5.40 0.88 -14.26
N LEU A 147 5.37 2.20 -14.42
CA LEU A 147 4.64 3.10 -13.56
C LEU A 147 3.68 3.94 -14.38
N PHE A 148 2.48 4.18 -13.86
CA PHE A 148 1.57 5.16 -14.41
C PHE A 148 1.72 6.48 -13.66
N LEU A 149 1.97 7.57 -14.40
CA LEU A 149 1.81 8.92 -13.90
C LEU A 149 0.34 9.31 -14.03
N LEU A 150 -0.21 9.90 -12.99
CA LEU A 150 -1.60 10.36 -12.93
C LEU A 150 -1.67 11.88 -13.13
N GLU A 151 -2.80 12.39 -13.59
CA GLU A 151 -2.98 13.82 -13.89
C GLU A 151 -2.80 14.73 -12.67
N ASN A 152 -3.01 14.20 -11.47
CA ASN A 152 -2.81 14.90 -10.21
C ASN A 152 -1.37 14.79 -9.66
N GLY A 153 -0.45 14.20 -10.42
CA GLY A 153 0.97 14.09 -10.09
C GLY A 153 1.36 12.82 -9.35
N TYR A 154 0.41 12.02 -8.86
CA TYR A 154 0.71 10.73 -8.25
C TYR A 154 1.33 9.78 -9.27
N VAL A 155 2.23 8.92 -8.82
CA VAL A 155 2.79 7.83 -9.62
C VAL A 155 2.40 6.52 -8.95
N ILE A 156 1.85 5.57 -9.71
CA ILE A 156 1.46 4.25 -9.18
C ILE A 156 2.18 3.13 -9.91
N THR A 157 2.48 2.05 -9.19
CA THR A 157 3.08 0.82 -9.73
C THR A 157 2.69 -0.38 -8.88
N GLU A 158 3.12 -1.56 -9.30
CA GLU A 158 2.93 -2.81 -8.59
C GLU A 158 4.28 -3.44 -8.23
N THR A 159 4.40 -3.89 -6.99
CA THR A 159 5.47 -4.81 -6.59
C THR A 159 4.86 -6.19 -6.39
N ARG A 160 5.21 -7.12 -7.28
CA ARG A 160 4.62 -8.47 -7.28
C ARG A 160 5.04 -9.31 -6.09
N MET A 161 6.25 -9.10 -5.57
CA MET A 161 6.81 -9.92 -4.50
C MET A 161 7.70 -9.06 -3.59
N SER A 162 7.65 -9.31 -2.28
CA SER A 162 8.52 -8.66 -1.30
C SER A 162 8.75 -9.57 -0.10
N PRO A 163 9.90 -9.50 0.61
CA PRO A 163 10.10 -10.24 1.84
C PRO A 163 8.94 -10.02 2.82
N SER A 164 8.52 -11.09 3.50
CA SER A 164 7.31 -11.06 4.32
C SER A 164 7.42 -10.06 5.46
N GLY A 165 6.33 -9.33 5.69
CA GLY A 165 6.25 -8.33 6.75
C GLY A 165 6.83 -6.96 6.39
N THR A 166 7.35 -6.75 5.16
CA THR A 166 7.69 -5.40 4.67
C THR A 166 6.45 -4.58 4.34
N GLY A 167 5.35 -5.24 3.98
CA GLY A 167 4.13 -4.60 3.50
C GLY A 167 4.25 -3.98 2.10
N LEU A 168 5.28 -4.34 1.34
CA LEU A 168 5.56 -3.73 0.02
C LEU A 168 4.97 -4.51 -1.16
N ALA A 169 4.58 -5.77 -0.99
CA ALA A 169 3.92 -6.52 -2.06
C ALA A 169 2.51 -5.96 -2.31
N GLY A 170 2.24 -5.51 -3.53
CA GLY A 170 0.96 -4.92 -3.93
C GLY A 170 1.12 -3.57 -4.64
N LEU A 171 0.08 -2.74 -4.50
CA LEU A 171 0.07 -1.38 -5.04
C LEU A 171 1.05 -0.50 -4.27
N ASN A 172 2.01 0.09 -4.97
CA ASN A 172 2.87 1.14 -4.46
C ASN A 172 2.58 2.45 -5.18
N TYR A 173 2.76 3.57 -4.48
CA TYR A 173 2.57 4.88 -5.05
C TYR A 173 3.54 5.91 -4.48
N TYR A 174 3.77 6.96 -5.25
CA TYR A 174 4.55 8.14 -4.91
C TYR A 174 3.68 9.37 -5.06
N GLU A 175 3.80 10.34 -4.16
CA GLU A 175 2.94 11.53 -4.18
C GLU A 175 3.30 12.50 -5.32
N SER A 176 4.50 12.34 -5.88
CA SER A 176 4.99 13.14 -7.02
C SER A 176 6.13 12.42 -7.74
N LEU A 177 6.51 12.94 -8.91
CA LEU A 177 7.75 12.55 -9.59
C LEU A 177 8.99 12.82 -8.72
N GLN A 178 9.01 13.92 -7.97
CA GLN A 178 10.13 14.24 -7.08
C GLN A 178 10.27 13.22 -5.94
N ASP A 179 9.13 12.73 -5.43
CA ASP A 179 9.10 11.65 -4.44
C ASP A 179 9.67 10.36 -5.05
N LEU A 180 9.18 9.95 -6.24
CA LEU A 180 9.75 8.82 -6.99
C LEU A 180 11.27 8.96 -7.18
N GLU A 181 11.74 10.12 -7.63
CA GLU A 181 13.17 10.40 -7.88
C GLU A 181 14.00 10.28 -6.60
N SER A 182 13.46 10.71 -5.45
CA SER A 182 14.17 10.61 -4.17
C SER A 182 14.34 9.17 -3.68
N TRP A 183 13.40 8.28 -4.05
CA TRP A 183 13.41 6.87 -3.66
C TRP A 183 14.16 5.98 -4.64
N ARG A 184 13.99 6.22 -5.95
CA ARG A 184 14.40 5.31 -7.02
C ARG A 184 15.39 5.91 -8.02
N GLY A 185 15.65 7.21 -7.95
CA GLY A 185 16.44 7.92 -8.96
C GLY A 185 15.60 8.40 -10.15
N ASN A 186 16.27 9.13 -11.04
CA ASN A 186 15.66 9.88 -12.14
C ASN A 186 16.02 9.32 -13.54
N ASP A 187 16.47 8.08 -13.61
CA ASP A 187 16.87 7.36 -14.82
C ASP A 187 15.71 6.64 -15.52
N PHE A 188 14.47 6.83 -15.04
CA PHE A 188 13.28 6.36 -15.75
C PHE A 188 13.09 7.11 -17.06
N LYS A 189 12.52 6.41 -18.04
CA LYS A 189 12.09 6.95 -19.32
C LYS A 189 10.62 7.29 -19.26
N ARG A 190 10.20 8.29 -20.04
CA ARG A 190 8.79 8.67 -20.21
C ARG A 190 8.33 8.32 -21.61
N LEU A 191 7.09 7.82 -21.72
CA LEU A 191 6.54 7.46 -23.02
C LEU A 191 6.33 8.71 -23.88
N SER A 192 5.86 9.80 -23.28
CA SER A 192 5.64 11.08 -23.96
C SER A 192 6.91 11.73 -24.54
N GLU A 193 8.08 11.51 -23.91
CA GLU A 193 9.36 12.12 -24.31
C GLU A 193 10.08 11.31 -25.40
N ASN A 194 10.05 9.98 -25.33
CA ASN A 194 10.73 9.09 -26.28
C ASN A 194 10.21 9.21 -27.72
N GLU A 195 9.05 9.82 -27.93
CA GLU A 195 8.49 10.07 -29.26
C GLU A 195 9.08 11.31 -29.95
N GLN A 196 9.58 12.28 -29.19
CA GLN A 196 10.14 13.51 -29.75
C GLN A 196 11.53 13.28 -30.36
N GLY A 197 12.23 12.21 -29.96
CA GLY A 197 13.53 11.82 -30.50
C GLY A 197 13.49 10.90 -31.73
N SER A 198 12.29 10.50 -32.20
CA SER A 198 12.10 9.57 -33.32
C SER A 198 11.53 10.23 -34.59
N ARG A 199 11.64 11.57 -34.72
CA ARG A 199 11.23 12.34 -35.90
C ARG A 199 12.42 12.91 -36.66
#